data_AF-A0A5E4J5D5-F1
#
_entry.id   AF-A0A5E4J5D5-F1
#
_cell.length_a   1.000
_cell.length_b   1.000
_cell.length_c   1.000
_cell.angle_alpha   90.00
_cell.angle_beta   90.00
_cell.angle_gamma   90.00
#
_symmetry.space_group_name_H-M   'P 1'
#
loop_
_entity.id
_entity.type
_entity.pdbx_description
1 polymer ?
#
loop_
_entity_poly.entity_id
_entity_poly.type
_entity_poly.pdbx_seq_one_letter_code
_entity_poly.pdbx_strand_id
1 'polypeptide(L)'
;MVITGGEPTLQLSELSELIALLHEAGKEVHIETNGTNTIPEAVLRKIHYSVVSPKRGSDFHLAYWSGKENVHIKFVIGRSSWCWTSRLLEEQVKSLSKERVWIMAFGADPEMREAREAWDLALRLGVNYSDRLHIRLRKR
;
A
#
# COMPACT_ATOMS: atom_id res chain seq x y z
N MET A 1 -6.60 11.67 -8.07
CA MET A 1 -7.62 10.60 -7.98
C MET A 1 -6.97 9.35 -7.44
N VAL A 2 -7.65 8.62 -6.56
CA VAL A 2 -7.16 7.34 -6.03
C VAL A 2 -7.97 6.21 -6.65
N ILE A 3 -7.31 5.35 -7.43
CA ILE A 3 -7.89 4.14 -8.00
C ILE A 3 -7.70 3.00 -7.01
N THR A 4 -8.79 2.40 -6.57
CA THR A 4 -8.80 1.33 -5.56
C THR A 4 -10.05 0.45 -5.75
N GLY A 5 -10.35 -0.40 -4.77
CA GLY A 5 -11.45 -1.36 -4.76
C GLY A 5 -10.97 -2.76 -5.18
N GLY A 6 -11.64 -3.80 -4.69
CA GLY A 6 -11.28 -5.21 -4.95
C GLY A 6 -9.77 -5.43 -5.04
N GLU A 7 -9.32 -5.88 -6.22
CA GLU A 7 -7.96 -5.70 -6.70
C GLU A 7 -8.01 -5.02 -8.08
N PRO A 8 -7.58 -3.76 -8.24
CA PRO A 8 -7.79 -3.00 -9.47
C PRO A 8 -7.04 -3.61 -10.67
N THR A 9 -5.91 -4.28 -10.42
CA THR A 9 -5.11 -4.91 -11.48
C THR A 9 -5.77 -6.13 -12.12
N LEU A 10 -6.91 -6.61 -11.60
CA LEU A 10 -7.73 -7.63 -12.29
C LEU A 10 -8.32 -7.11 -13.61
N GLN A 11 -8.46 -5.79 -13.75
CA GLN A 11 -8.95 -5.11 -14.95
C GLN A 11 -7.80 -4.34 -15.63
N LEU A 12 -6.61 -4.94 -15.72
CA LEU A 12 -5.38 -4.23 -16.10
C LEU A 12 -5.48 -3.52 -17.46
N SER A 13 -6.23 -4.09 -18.41
CA SER A 13 -6.40 -3.49 -19.75
C SER A 13 -7.14 -2.16 -19.65
N GLU A 14 -8.34 -2.17 -19.09
CA GLU A 14 -9.21 -1.00 -18.91
C GLU A 14 -8.59 0.00 -17.93
N LEU A 15 -7.92 -0.50 -16.89
CA LEU A 15 -7.17 0.32 -15.94
C LEU A 15 -6.06 1.10 -16.64
N SER A 16 -5.33 0.48 -17.56
CA SER A 16 -4.24 1.13 -18.29
C SER A 16 -4.76 2.24 -19.19
N GLU A 17 -5.90 2.03 -19.86
CA GLU A 17 -6.57 3.05 -20.66
C GLU A 17 -7.05 4.22 -19.81
N LEU A 18 -7.73 3.93 -18.68
CA LEU A 18 -8.16 4.96 -17.74
C LEU A 18 -6.99 5.79 -17.23
N ILE A 19 -5.88 5.15 -16.82
CA ILE A 19 -4.67 5.84 -16.35
C ILE A 19 -4.10 6.76 -17.44
N ALA A 20 -4.07 6.29 -18.70
CA ALA A 20 -3.60 7.11 -19.81
C ALA A 20 -4.46 8.36 -20.00
N LEU A 21 -5.79 8.21 -20.06
CA LEU A 21 -6.72 9.33 -20.22
C LEU A 21 -6.63 10.34 -19.08
N LEU A 22 -6.48 9.88 -17.84
CA LEU A 22 -6.31 10.75 -16.68
C LEU A 22 -5.01 11.52 -16.72
N HIS A 23 -3.92 10.85 -17.09
CA HIS A 23 -2.61 11.46 -17.23
C HIS A 23 -2.61 12.53 -18.33
N GLU A 24 -3.19 12.22 -19.49
CA GLU A 24 -3.37 13.17 -20.60
C GLU A 24 -4.25 14.38 -20.19
N ALA A 25 -5.26 14.15 -19.34
CA ALA A 25 -6.07 15.21 -18.74
C ALA A 25 -5.37 15.98 -17.61
N GLY A 26 -4.06 15.75 -17.38
CA GLY A 26 -3.25 16.42 -16.36
C GLY A 26 -3.68 16.09 -14.93
N LYS A 27 -4.33 14.95 -14.70
CA LYS A 27 -4.76 14.53 -13.36
C LYS A 27 -3.64 13.79 -12.65
N GLU A 28 -3.50 14.10 -11.36
CA GLU A 28 -2.69 13.30 -10.45
C GLU A 28 -3.37 11.95 -10.21
N VAL A 29 -2.68 10.85 -10.47
CA VAL A 29 -3.22 9.48 -10.40
C VAL A 29 -2.48 8.70 -9.33
N HIS A 30 -3.23 8.12 -8.40
CA HIS A 30 -2.72 7.21 -7.38
C HIS A 30 -3.42 5.86 -7.52
N ILE A 31 -2.77 4.77 -7.12
CA ILE A 31 -3.38 3.45 -7.08
C ILE A 31 -3.10 2.73 -5.76
N GLU A 32 -4.09 1.99 -5.25
CA GLU A 32 -3.89 1.01 -4.18
C GLU A 32 -4.10 -0.41 -4.71
N THR A 33 -3.10 -1.28 -4.56
CA THR A 33 -3.14 -2.69 -4.99
C THR A 33 -2.61 -3.60 -3.88
N ASN A 34 -3.03 -4.87 -3.88
CA ASN A 34 -2.46 -5.90 -3.01
C ASN A 34 -1.08 -6.40 -3.51
N GLY A 35 -0.70 -6.07 -4.75
CA GLY A 35 0.60 -6.39 -5.34
C GLY A 35 0.74 -7.79 -5.96
N THR A 36 -0.34 -8.56 -6.11
CA THR A 36 -0.31 -9.90 -6.73
C THR A 36 -0.17 -9.85 -8.25
N ASN A 37 -0.64 -8.80 -8.92
CA ASN A 37 -0.40 -8.62 -10.36
C ASN A 37 0.49 -7.40 -10.57
N THR A 38 1.51 -7.51 -11.41
CA THR A 38 2.39 -6.38 -11.73
C THR A 38 1.72 -5.42 -12.72
N ILE A 39 2.10 -4.14 -12.68
CA ILE A 39 1.64 -3.12 -13.64
C ILE A 39 2.81 -2.81 -14.57
N PRO A 40 2.66 -2.88 -15.91
CA PRO A 40 3.74 -2.57 -16.83
C PRO A 40 4.39 -1.20 -16.57
N GLU A 41 5.70 -1.12 -16.74
CA GLU A 41 6.48 0.10 -16.46
C GLU A 41 5.93 1.34 -17.19
N ALA A 42 5.47 1.16 -18.43
CA ALA A 42 4.89 2.24 -19.24
C ALA A 42 3.58 2.82 -18.67
N VAL A 43 2.86 2.03 -17.87
CA VAL A 43 1.66 2.46 -17.14
C VAL A 43 2.06 3.06 -15.80
N LEU A 44 2.99 2.42 -15.06
CA LEU A 44 3.50 2.96 -13.79
C LEU A 44 4.04 4.38 -13.92
N ARG A 45 4.77 4.70 -15.00
CA ARG A 45 5.29 6.07 -15.24
C ARG A 45 4.21 7.16 -15.34
N LYS A 46 2.94 6.79 -15.58
CA LYS A 46 1.80 7.72 -15.62
C LYS A 46 1.12 7.87 -14.24
N ILE A 47 1.43 6.99 -13.31
CA ILE A 47 0.93 7.00 -11.93
C ILE A 47 1.91 7.79 -11.06
N HIS A 48 1.39 8.69 -10.25
CA HIS A 48 2.20 9.52 -9.35
C HIS A 48 2.61 8.73 -8.10
N TYR A 49 1.67 7.99 -7.52
CA TYR A 49 1.94 7.14 -6.36
C TYR A 49 1.21 5.79 -6.45
N SER A 50 1.96 4.72 -6.25
CA SER A 50 1.43 3.35 -6.18
C SER A 50 1.63 2.80 -4.78
N VAL A 51 0.55 2.59 -4.05
CA VAL A 51 0.58 2.01 -2.70
C VAL A 51 0.29 0.51 -2.81
N VAL A 52 1.31 -0.29 -2.54
CA VAL A 52 1.22 -1.75 -2.57
C VAL A 52 1.07 -2.27 -1.15
N SER A 53 -0.05 -2.94 -0.86
CA SER A 53 -0.38 -3.47 0.46
C SER A 53 -0.37 -4.99 0.46
N PRO A 54 0.82 -5.63 0.57
CA PRO A 54 0.94 -7.08 0.47
C PRO A 54 0.23 -7.78 1.62
N LYS A 55 -0.56 -8.81 1.30
CA LYS A 55 -1.25 -9.66 2.27
C LYS A 55 -0.45 -10.93 2.48
N ARG A 56 -0.24 -11.35 3.73
CA ARG A 56 0.42 -12.63 4.00
C ARG A 56 -0.42 -13.79 3.46
N GLY A 57 0.26 -14.77 2.87
CA GLY A 57 -0.39 -15.90 2.21
C GLY A 57 -0.92 -15.62 0.81
N SER A 58 -0.54 -14.49 0.20
CA SER A 58 -0.78 -14.19 -1.22
C SER A 58 0.51 -14.16 -2.02
N ASP A 59 0.42 -14.36 -3.33
CA ASP A 59 1.56 -14.37 -4.25
C ASP A 59 1.95 -12.95 -4.70
N PHE A 60 2.24 -12.06 -3.74
CA PHE A 60 2.64 -10.68 -4.05
C PHE A 60 4.10 -10.59 -4.52
N HIS A 61 4.36 -9.70 -5.48
CA HIS A 61 5.69 -9.56 -6.10
C HIS A 61 6.56 -8.48 -5.43
N LEU A 62 6.94 -8.66 -4.16
CA LEU A 62 7.63 -7.60 -3.38
C LEU A 62 8.89 -7.05 -4.06
N ALA A 63 9.75 -7.91 -4.58
CA ALA A 63 11.00 -7.51 -5.23
C ALA A 63 10.77 -6.67 -6.50
N TYR A 64 9.69 -6.96 -7.24
CA TYR A 64 9.29 -6.16 -8.40
C TYR A 64 8.85 -4.77 -7.94
N TRP A 65 7.97 -4.71 -6.95
CA TRP A 65 7.33 -3.49 -6.49
C TRP A 65 8.30 -2.54 -5.77
N SER A 66 9.16 -3.07 -4.88
CA SER A 66 10.11 -2.26 -4.12
C SER A 66 11.17 -1.57 -4.97
N GLY A 67 11.42 -2.09 -6.18
CA GLY A 67 12.36 -1.51 -7.15
C GLY A 67 11.82 -0.33 -7.95
N LYS A 68 10.53 0.01 -7.85
CA LYS A 68 9.91 1.09 -8.64
C LYS A 68 9.93 2.40 -7.88
N GLU A 69 10.29 3.50 -8.53
CA GLU A 69 10.50 4.80 -7.89
C GLU A 69 9.23 5.35 -7.22
N ASN A 70 8.10 5.25 -7.92
CA ASN A 70 6.79 5.75 -7.48
C ASN A 70 5.98 4.76 -6.61
N VAL A 71 6.62 3.71 -6.09
CA VAL A 71 5.96 2.69 -5.28
C VAL A 71 6.29 2.85 -3.80
N HIS A 72 5.24 2.79 -2.99
CA HIS A 72 5.30 2.72 -1.53
C HIS A 72 4.70 1.40 -1.06
N ILE A 73 5.38 0.72 -0.12
CA ILE A 73 4.91 -0.54 0.44
C ILE A 73 4.22 -0.27 1.78
N LYS A 74 2.95 -0.64 1.90
CA LYS A 74 2.12 -0.44 3.10
C LYS A 74 1.81 -1.79 3.76
N PHE A 75 2.49 -2.09 4.86
CA PHE A 75 2.24 -3.30 5.62
C PHE A 75 1.13 -3.09 6.64
N VAL A 76 0.11 -3.95 6.61
CA VAL A 76 -0.97 -3.97 7.60
C VAL A 76 -0.63 -4.97 8.70
N ILE A 77 -0.59 -4.51 9.96
CA ILE A 77 -0.41 -5.37 11.14
C ILE A 77 -1.70 -5.55 11.91
N GLY A 78 -1.88 -6.67 12.59
CA GLY A 78 -3.05 -6.94 13.43
C GLY A 78 -3.41 -8.41 13.51
N ARG A 79 -4.63 -8.71 13.99
CA ARG A 79 -5.06 -10.07 14.38
C ARG A 79 -5.43 -11.01 13.23
N SER A 80 -5.69 -10.48 12.03
CA SER A 80 -6.11 -11.32 10.91
C SER A 80 -4.93 -12.16 10.40
N SER A 81 -5.18 -13.38 9.93
CA SER A 81 -4.12 -14.31 9.47
C SER A 81 -3.25 -13.77 8.33
N TRP A 82 -3.84 -12.92 7.48
CA TRP A 82 -3.16 -12.23 6.38
C TRP A 82 -2.43 -10.94 6.80
N CYS A 83 -2.60 -10.48 8.04
CA CYS A 83 -1.85 -9.34 8.59
C CYS A 83 -0.44 -9.76 8.96
N TRP A 84 0.47 -8.79 8.87
CA TRP A 84 1.86 -8.94 9.25
C TRP A 84 2.04 -8.90 10.76
N THR A 85 3.08 -9.57 11.23
CA THR A 85 3.54 -9.49 12.63
C THR A 85 4.79 -8.64 12.69
N SER A 86 5.05 -8.03 13.85
CA SER A 86 6.26 -7.24 14.11
C SER A 86 7.54 -7.99 13.72
N ARG A 87 7.68 -9.25 14.16
CA ARG A 87 8.83 -10.11 13.85
C ARG A 87 9.04 -10.33 12.35
N LEU A 88 7.97 -10.52 11.59
CA LEU A 88 8.09 -10.74 10.14
C LEU A 88 8.45 -9.44 9.41
N LEU A 89 7.90 -8.30 9.84
CA LEU A 89 8.23 -7.01 9.25
C LEU A 89 9.66 -6.59 9.52
N GLU A 90 10.20 -6.88 10.69
CA GLU A 90 11.62 -6.60 11.01
C GLU A 90 12.56 -7.19 9.97
N GLU A 91 12.32 -8.42 9.52
CA GLU A 91 13.15 -9.05 8.49
C GLU A 91 12.88 -8.47 7.10
N GLN A 92 11.62 -8.25 6.73
CA GLN A 92 11.27 -7.72 5.42
C GLN A 92 11.76 -6.29 5.20
N VAL A 93 11.69 -5.43 6.22
CA VAL A 93 12.01 -4.00 6.09
C VAL A 93 13.51 -3.74 5.92
N LYS A 94 14.39 -4.66 6.36
CA LYS A 94 15.85 -4.49 6.23
C LYS A 94 16.32 -4.26 4.79
N SER A 95 15.63 -4.84 3.81
CA SER A 95 15.98 -4.74 2.39
C SER A 95 15.20 -3.65 1.65
N LEU A 96 14.35 -2.89 2.35
CA LEU A 96 13.46 -1.90 1.76
C LEU A 96 13.92 -0.47 2.08
N SER A 97 13.62 0.45 1.16
CA SER A 97 13.85 1.88 1.35
C SER A 97 12.83 2.40 2.37
N LYS A 98 13.33 2.79 3.55
CA LYS A 98 12.51 3.06 4.74
C LYS A 98 11.52 4.19 4.54
N GLU A 99 11.92 5.20 3.77
CA GLU A 99 11.11 6.35 3.36
C GLU A 99 9.92 5.97 2.48
N ARG A 100 9.93 4.78 1.87
CA ARG A 100 8.83 4.23 1.07
C ARG A 100 8.08 3.08 1.75
N VAL A 101 8.43 2.76 2.99
CA VAL A 101 7.71 1.77 3.79
C VAL A 101 6.76 2.46 4.76
N TRP A 102 5.54 1.93 4.85
CA TRP A 102 4.48 2.39 5.73
C TRP A 102 3.93 1.22 6.54
N ILE A 103 3.60 1.48 7.81
CA ILE A 103 2.92 0.52 8.68
C ILE A 103 1.55 1.07 9.05
N MET A 104 0.52 0.26 8.84
CA MET A 104 -0.87 0.58 9.13
C MET A 104 -1.45 -0.46 10.08
N ALA A 105 -2.25 -0.01 11.04
CA ALA A 105 -3.02 -0.92 11.88
C ALA A 105 -4.21 -1.54 11.10
N PHE A 106 -4.51 -2.80 11.40
CA PHE A 106 -5.74 -3.45 11.00
C PHE A 106 -6.93 -2.87 11.78
N GLY A 107 -8.13 -3.08 11.24
CA GLY A 107 -9.38 -2.69 11.87
C GLY A 107 -10.11 -1.60 11.11
N ALA A 108 -11.41 -1.55 11.38
CA ALA A 108 -12.33 -0.52 10.91
C ALA A 108 -13.14 0.08 12.06
N ASP A 109 -12.67 -0.13 13.29
CA ASP A 109 -13.30 0.42 14.49
C ASP A 109 -12.77 1.84 14.76
N PRO A 110 -13.64 2.83 15.04
CA PRO A 110 -13.23 4.19 15.36
C PRO A 110 -12.22 4.32 16.52
N GLU A 111 -12.23 3.38 17.47
CA GLU A 111 -11.30 3.34 18.60
C GLU A 111 -9.86 3.02 18.18
N MET A 112 -9.67 2.44 16.99
CA MET A 112 -8.35 2.18 16.38
C MET A 112 -7.35 1.55 17.37
N ARG A 113 -7.79 0.53 18.13
CA ARG A 113 -7.04 -0.04 19.28
C ARG A 113 -5.61 -0.49 18.94
N GLU A 114 -5.38 -0.94 17.70
CA GLU A 114 -4.08 -1.43 17.21
C GLU A 114 -3.18 -0.29 16.66
N ALA A 115 -3.65 0.96 16.61
CA ALA A 115 -2.91 2.10 16.07
C ALA A 115 -1.62 2.40 16.86
N ARG A 116 -1.66 2.27 18.19
CA ARG A 116 -0.47 2.50 19.03
C ARG A 116 0.62 1.47 18.74
N GLU A 117 0.26 0.20 18.59
CA GLU A 117 1.23 -0.85 18.25
C GLU A 117 1.87 -0.60 16.87
N ALA A 118 1.07 -0.21 15.88
CA ALA A 118 1.57 0.14 14.54
C ALA A 118 2.49 1.37 14.57
N TRP A 119 2.14 2.38 15.36
CA TRP A 119 2.94 3.58 15.56
C TRP A 119 4.29 3.26 16.21
N ASP A 120 4.28 2.54 17.33
CA ASP A 120 5.50 2.17 18.07
C ASP A 120 6.41 1.28 17.21
N LEU A 121 5.82 0.38 16.41
CA LEU A 121 6.57 -0.44 15.46
C LEU A 121 7.20 0.41 14.34
N ALA A 122 6.46 1.35 13.76
CA ALA A 122 6.98 2.22 12.70
C ALA A 122 8.18 3.05 13.19
N LEU A 123 8.06 3.65 14.38
CA LEU A 123 9.14 4.38 15.03
C LEU A 123 10.37 3.51 15.26
N ARG A 124 10.18 2.30 15.79
CA ARG A 124 11.28 1.37 16.09
C ARG A 124 12.03 0.91 14.84
N LEU A 125 11.32 0.71 13.72
CA LEU A 125 11.93 0.31 12.45
C LEU A 125 12.50 1.50 11.65
N GLY A 126 12.14 2.72 12.03
CA GLY A 126 12.50 3.94 11.33
C GLY A 126 11.77 4.08 9.99
N VAL A 127 10.52 3.63 9.93
CA VAL A 127 9.64 3.71 8.75
C VAL A 127 8.42 4.57 9.06
N ASN A 128 7.59 4.81 8.05
CA ASN A 128 6.44 5.69 8.20
C ASN A 128 5.24 4.98 8.85
N TYR A 129 4.41 5.76 9.54
CA TYR A 129 3.11 5.31 10.06
C TYR A 129 1.98 5.81 9.16
N SER A 130 0.99 4.94 8.91
CA SER A 130 -0.22 5.27 8.15
C SER A 130 -1.47 5.03 9.00
N ASP A 131 -2.17 6.11 9.29
CA ASP A 131 -3.43 6.10 10.03
C ASP A 131 -4.64 5.82 9.12
N ARG A 132 -5.77 5.46 9.69
CA ARG A 132 -7.07 5.36 8.99
C ARG A 132 -7.96 6.54 9.38
N LEU A 133 -7.51 7.75 9.04
CA LEU A 133 -8.18 8.99 9.43
C LEU A 133 -9.67 9.03 9.07
N HIS A 134 -10.05 8.53 7.90
CA HIS A 134 -11.45 8.48 7.46
C HIS A 134 -12.34 7.65 8.40
N ILE A 135 -11.80 6.58 9.01
CA ILE A 135 -12.50 5.75 10.00
C ILE A 135 -12.55 6.48 11.35
N ARG A 136 -11.41 6.93 11.84
CA ARG A 136 -11.31 7.59 13.15
C ARG A 136 -12.16 8.87 13.22
N LEU A 137 -12.16 9.65 12.14
CA LEU A 137 -12.90 10.91 12.05
C LEU A 137 -14.33 10.74 11.55
N ARG A 138 -14.74 9.51 11.20
CA ARG A 138 -16.08 9.19 10.66
C ARG A 138 -16.45 10.04 9.43
N LYS A 139 -15.46 10.39 8.61
CA LYS A 139 -15.67 11.13 7.36
C LYS A 139 -15.55 10.16 6.20
N ARG A 140 -16.58 10.09 5.37
CA ARG A 140 -16.56 9.41 4.07
C ARG A 140 -16.60 10.46 2.97
#